data_AF-A0A975LIP3-F1
#
_entry.id   AF-A0A975LIP3-F1
#
_cell.length_a   1.000
_cell.length_b   1.000
_cell.length_c   1.000
_cell.angle_alpha   90.00
_cell.angle_beta   90.00
_cell.angle_gamma   90.00
#
_symmetry.space_group_name_H-M   'P 1'
#
loop_
_entity.id
_entity.type
_entity.pdbx_description
1 polymer ?
#
loop_
_entity_poly.entity_id
_entity_poly.type
_entity_poly.pdbx_seq_one_letter_code
_entity_poly.pdbx_strand_id
1 'polypeptide(L)'
;MSNLSGGEKQRVAIARALVKNPKIIVADEPTGNLDSETSKAILEILKRLSKDKLIIMVTHDEEFVNAYGDRIIQLKDGEIISDKTKIDKKESFEFKKTLELKRSSLPLGSIFNFALNSLFYKKIHLFFMVILLACSIMFVTIATSYNFYDVSQATIKTFNETNINIIPMNKYTDDNDSNENLVSFTNEDYDYFMDNYKSIKFVNSTLNLNFHL
;
A
#
# COMPACT_ATOMS: atom_id res chain seq x y z
N MET A 1 5.65 21.89 2.60
CA MET A 1 6.00 22.76 3.75
C MET A 1 7.45 23.31 3.67
N SER A 2 8.20 23.11 2.59
CA SER A 2 9.57 23.65 2.43
C SER A 2 9.62 25.16 2.23
N ASN A 3 8.53 25.77 1.74
CA ASN A 3 8.51 27.20 1.36
C ASN A 3 7.85 28.11 2.42
N LEU A 4 7.61 27.60 3.63
CA LEU A 4 6.99 28.37 4.70
C LEU A 4 8.01 28.69 5.79
N SER A 5 7.99 29.94 6.27
CA SER A 5 8.75 30.36 7.46
C SER A 5 8.29 29.58 8.70
N GLY A 6 9.09 29.60 9.77
CA GLY A 6 8.71 29.00 11.05
C GLY A 6 7.35 29.50 11.54
N GLY A 7 7.14 30.81 11.49
CA GLY A 7 5.90 31.46 11.91
C GLY A 7 4.68 31.04 11.08
N GLU A 8 4.85 30.88 9.77
CA GLU A 8 3.78 30.43 8.88
C GLU A 8 3.40 28.97 9.14
N LYS A 9 4.38 28.08 9.28
CA LYS A 9 4.14 26.68 9.65
C LYS A 9 3.35 26.59 10.94
N GLN A 10 3.62 27.48 11.88
CA GLN A 10 2.97 27.50 13.17
C GLN A 10 1.55 28.05 13.12
N ARG A 11 1.29 29.12 12.36
CA ARG A 11 -0.08 29.58 12.07
C ARG A 11 -0.91 28.48 11.41
N VAL A 12 -0.33 27.71 10.49
CA VAL A 12 -0.99 26.55 9.87
C VAL A 12 -1.26 25.45 10.91
N ALA A 13 -0.34 25.19 11.84
CA ALA A 13 -0.54 24.22 12.92
C ALA A 13 -1.68 24.63 13.86
N ILE A 14 -1.76 25.91 14.24
CA ILE A 14 -2.86 26.47 15.05
C ILE A 14 -4.18 26.38 14.28
N ALA A 15 -4.20 26.80 13.02
CA ALA A 15 -5.40 26.69 12.18
C ALA A 15 -5.89 25.25 12.10
N ARG A 16 -4.98 24.28 11.87
CA ARG A 16 -5.27 22.84 11.86
C ARG A 16 -5.87 22.35 13.19
N ALA A 17 -5.34 22.82 14.33
CA ALA A 17 -5.88 22.48 15.64
C ALA A 17 -7.30 23.04 15.83
N LEU A 18 -7.58 24.22 15.29
CA LEU A 18 -8.88 24.88 15.42
C LEU A 18 -9.96 24.36 14.46
N VAL A 19 -9.63 23.63 13.38
CA VAL A 19 -10.60 23.14 12.38
C VAL A 19 -11.77 22.39 13.01
N LYS A 20 -11.53 21.59 14.04
CA LYS A 20 -12.57 20.81 14.73
C LYS A 20 -13.24 21.55 15.91
N ASN A 21 -12.97 22.85 16.07
CA ASN A 21 -13.40 23.67 17.19
C ASN A 21 -13.24 22.97 18.56
N PRO A 22 -12.01 22.58 18.93
CA PRO A 22 -11.78 21.83 20.16
C PRO A 22 -12.08 22.69 21.39
N LYS A 23 -12.53 22.05 22.47
CA LYS A 23 -12.72 22.70 23.78
C LYS A 23 -11.40 22.92 24.53
N ILE A 24 -10.40 22.07 24.25
CA ILE A 24 -9.10 22.06 24.90
C ILE A 24 -8.02 22.09 23.82
N ILE A 25 -7.05 22.96 23.97
CA ILE A 25 -5.86 23.06 23.11
C ILE A 25 -4.64 22.83 23.99
N VAL A 26 -3.81 21.88 23.60
CA VAL A 26 -2.50 21.63 24.23
C VAL A 26 -1.43 22.13 23.27
N ALA A 27 -0.55 22.99 23.76
CA ALA A 27 0.49 23.64 22.98
C ALA A 27 1.84 23.37 23.65
N ASP A 28 2.65 22.53 23.00
CA ASP A 28 4.01 22.20 23.45
C ASP A 28 5.01 23.14 22.77
N GLU A 29 5.69 23.97 23.56
CA GLU A 29 6.63 25.01 23.15
C GLU A 29 6.18 25.79 21.88
N PRO A 30 5.01 26.45 21.91
CA PRO A 30 4.44 27.11 20.73
C PRO A 30 5.11 28.45 20.45
N THR A 31 6.37 28.66 20.79
CA THR A 31 7.15 29.80 20.29
C THR A 31 8.58 29.37 19.93
N GLY A 32 8.91 28.08 20.08
CA GLY A 32 10.22 27.55 19.75
C GLY A 32 10.56 27.76 18.28
N ASN A 33 11.74 28.33 18.02
CA ASN A 33 12.28 28.67 16.70
C ASN A 33 11.59 29.84 15.97
N LEU A 34 10.84 30.70 16.67
CA LEU A 34 10.30 31.95 16.12
C LEU A 34 11.08 33.17 16.60
N ASP A 35 11.06 34.24 15.79
CA ASP A 35 11.47 35.58 16.23
C ASP A 35 10.50 36.16 17.26
N SER A 36 10.99 37.11 18.08
CA SER A 36 10.24 37.68 19.21
C SER A 36 8.89 38.30 18.78
N GLU A 37 8.85 38.98 17.64
CA GLU A 37 7.63 39.63 17.15
C GLU A 37 6.57 38.62 16.71
N THR A 38 6.99 37.58 15.98
CA THR A 38 6.09 36.49 15.58
C THR A 38 5.60 35.69 16.79
N SER A 39 6.46 35.43 17.78
CA SER A 39 6.09 34.77 19.03
C SER A 39 4.99 35.50 19.78
N LYS A 40 5.10 36.84 19.94
CA LYS A 40 4.07 37.68 20.56
C LYS A 40 2.74 37.55 19.81
N ALA A 41 2.75 37.64 18.48
CA ALA A 41 1.54 37.53 17.68
C ALA A 41 0.84 36.16 17.87
N ILE A 42 1.60 35.06 17.99
CA ILE A 42 1.04 33.74 18.29
C ILE A 42 0.44 33.70 19.70
N LEU A 43 1.17 34.20 20.70
CA LEU A 43 0.71 34.21 22.09
C LEU A 43 -0.56 35.06 22.26
N GLU A 44 -0.68 36.19 21.55
CA GLU A 44 -1.90 36.98 21.51
C GLU A 44 -3.10 36.21 20.93
N ILE A 45 -2.87 35.44 19.86
CA ILE A 45 -3.91 34.57 19.29
C ILE A 45 -4.35 33.53 20.31
N LEU A 46 -3.40 32.85 20.97
CA LEU A 46 -3.70 31.88 22.01
C LEU A 46 -4.45 32.55 23.17
N LYS A 47 -4.01 33.72 23.64
CA LYS A 47 -4.68 34.46 24.71
C LYS A 47 -6.11 34.86 24.35
N ARG A 48 -6.36 35.24 23.10
CA ARG A 48 -7.73 35.52 22.64
C ARG A 48 -8.60 34.27 22.64
N LEU A 49 -8.04 33.13 22.21
CA LEU A 49 -8.72 31.84 22.18
C LEU A 49 -8.99 31.31 23.60
N SER A 50 -8.17 31.65 24.59
CA SER A 50 -8.34 31.19 25.98
C SER A 50 -9.58 31.76 26.67
N LYS A 51 -10.24 32.76 26.06
CA LYS A 51 -11.53 33.28 26.54
C LYS A 51 -12.64 32.23 26.47
N ASP A 52 -12.65 31.42 25.41
CA ASP A 52 -13.73 30.46 25.13
C ASP A 52 -13.27 29.00 25.18
N LYS A 53 -11.97 28.75 25.32
CA LYS A 53 -11.34 27.42 25.26
C LYS A 53 -10.31 27.28 26.36
N LEU A 54 -10.11 26.05 26.85
CA LEU A 54 -8.99 25.76 27.74
C LEU A 54 -7.72 25.64 26.92
N ILE A 55 -6.69 26.40 27.28
CA ILE A 55 -5.35 26.29 26.65
C ILE A 55 -4.36 25.87 27.72
N ILE A 56 -3.65 24.78 27.45
CA ILE A 56 -2.56 24.29 28.27
C ILE A 56 -1.29 24.48 27.44
N MET A 57 -0.41 25.34 27.91
CA MET A 57 0.85 25.64 27.23
C MET A 57 2.02 25.17 28.08
N VAL A 58 2.96 24.47 27.46
CA VAL A 58 4.25 24.11 28.05
C VAL A 58 5.29 25.01 27.43
N THR A 59 6.07 25.71 28.26
CA THR A 59 7.20 26.51 27.79
C THR A 59 8.24 26.69 28.90
N HIS A 60 9.46 27.01 28.50
CA HIS A 60 10.53 27.44 29.39
C HIS A 60 10.72 28.96 29.44
N ASP A 61 9.96 29.73 28.65
CA ASP A 61 10.06 31.20 28.61
C ASP A 61 9.27 31.86 29.76
N GLU A 62 9.99 32.33 30.78
CA GLU A 62 9.38 32.97 31.94
C GLU A 62 8.73 34.32 31.63
N GLU A 63 9.22 35.07 30.64
CA GLU A 63 8.68 36.38 30.27
C GLU A 63 7.27 36.21 29.69
N PHE A 64 7.12 35.27 28.75
CA PHE A 64 5.82 34.96 28.14
C PHE A 64 4.84 34.33 29.12
N VAL A 65 5.30 33.41 29.97
CA VAL A 65 4.47 32.85 31.04
C VAL A 65 3.96 33.95 31.94
N ASN A 66 4.80 34.95 32.24
CA ASN A 66 4.41 36.03 33.10
C ASN A 66 3.44 37.03 32.47
N ALA A 67 3.58 37.31 31.18
CA ALA A 67 2.71 38.23 30.46
C ALA A 67 1.34 37.63 30.10
N TYR A 68 1.28 36.36 29.68
CA TYR A 68 0.08 35.78 29.08
C TYR A 68 -0.62 34.71 29.95
N GLY A 69 0.08 34.08 30.89
CA GLY A 69 -0.44 32.98 31.69
C GLY A 69 -1.50 33.39 32.71
N ASP A 70 -2.63 32.68 32.74
CA ASP A 70 -3.70 32.87 33.73
C ASP A 70 -3.45 32.06 35.02
N ARG A 71 -2.90 30.86 34.87
CA ARG A 71 -2.41 29.98 35.94
C ARG A 71 -1.07 29.42 35.50
N ILE A 72 -0.11 29.43 36.40
CA ILE A 72 1.28 29.05 36.16
C ILE A 72 1.60 27.90 37.10
N ILE A 73 1.88 26.74 36.51
CA ILE A 73 2.29 25.54 37.24
C ILE A 73 3.74 25.29 36.87
N GLN A 74 4.62 25.31 37.87
CA GLN A 74 6.03 24.98 37.70
C GLN A 74 6.25 23.54 38.13
N LEU A 75 6.86 22.77 37.23
CA LEU A 75 7.24 21.38 37.48
C LEU A 75 8.76 21.27 37.53
N LYS A 76 9.26 20.45 38.44
CA LYS A 76 10.68 20.08 38.54
C LYS A 76 10.78 18.63 38.98
N ASP A 77 11.62 17.85 38.30
CA ASP A 77 11.88 16.44 38.62
C ASP A 77 10.60 15.57 38.74
N GLY A 78 9.56 15.90 37.96
CA GLY A 78 8.27 15.20 37.97
C GLY A 78 7.30 15.66 39.06
N GLU A 79 7.70 16.61 39.92
CA GLU A 79 6.88 17.16 41.00
C GLU A 79 6.44 18.59 40.70
N ILE A 80 5.26 18.97 41.18
CA ILE A 80 4.77 20.35 41.10
C ILE A 80 5.39 21.13 42.26
N ILE A 81 6.27 22.06 41.94
CA ILE A 81 6.96 22.89 42.93
C ILE A 81 6.24 24.20 43.23
N SER A 82 5.38 24.67 42.34
CA SER A 82 4.66 25.93 42.48
C SER A 82 3.43 25.98 41.58
N ASP A 83 2.32 26.49 42.11
CA ASP A 83 1.05 26.66 41.41
C ASP A 83 0.48 28.02 41.78
N LYS A 84 0.49 28.94 40.82
CA LYS A 84 0.08 30.34 40.99
C LYS A 84 -1.04 30.64 40.02
N THR A 85 -2.20 31.04 40.54
CA THR A 85 -3.30 31.56 39.72
C THR A 85 -3.25 33.09 39.76
N LYS A 86 -3.19 33.74 38.59
CA LYS A 86 -3.17 35.20 38.46
C LYS A 86 -4.56 35.82 38.38
N ILE A 87 -5.56 35.05 37.94
CA ILE A 87 -6.94 35.49 37.83
C ILE A 87 -7.83 34.66 38.75
N ASP A 88 -8.41 35.30 39.76
CA ASP A 88 -9.44 34.71 40.63
C ASP A 88 -10.75 34.50 39.84
N LYS A 89 -10.81 33.47 38.99
CA LYS A 89 -12.07 33.03 38.38
C LYS A 89 -12.81 32.13 39.37
N LYS A 90 -13.78 32.73 40.08
CA LYS A 90 -14.70 32.06 41.03
C LYS A 90 -15.83 31.24 40.40
N GLU A 91 -15.86 31.06 39.08
CA GLU A 91 -16.89 30.24 38.45
C GLU A 91 -16.45 28.77 38.37
N SER A 92 -16.99 27.97 39.29
CA SER A 92 -16.97 26.52 39.23
C SER A 92 -17.67 26.04 37.96
N PHE A 93 -16.88 25.75 36.93
CA PHE A 93 -17.37 25.15 35.69
C PHE A 93 -17.75 23.70 35.98
N GLU A 94 -19.04 23.40 36.19
CA GLU A 94 -19.53 22.03 36.27
C GLU A 94 -19.20 21.31 34.95
N PHE A 95 -18.27 20.36 35.00
CA PHE A 95 -17.88 19.55 33.84
C PHE A 95 -18.94 18.48 33.56
N LYS A 96 -20.18 18.89 33.27
CA LYS A 96 -21.27 17.98 32.95
C LYS A 96 -21.25 17.62 31.47
N LYS A 97 -20.32 16.74 31.08
CA LYS A 97 -20.51 15.90 29.90
C LYS A 97 -19.62 14.66 30.01
N THR A 98 -20.26 13.50 30.21
CA THR A 98 -19.65 12.20 29.91
C THR A 98 -18.95 12.31 28.56
N LEU A 99 -17.65 12.07 28.52
CA LEU A 99 -16.86 12.12 27.30
C LEU A 99 -17.33 10.98 26.39
N GLU A 100 -18.34 11.25 25.56
CA GLU A 100 -18.71 10.36 24.49
C GLU A 100 -17.59 10.40 23.45
N LEU A 101 -16.68 9.43 23.54
CA LEU A 101 -15.63 9.20 22.57
C LEU A 101 -16.29 8.75 21.26
N LYS A 102 -16.71 9.72 20.44
CA LYS A 102 -17.16 9.46 19.08
C LYS A 102 -15.96 8.97 18.28
N ARG A 103 -15.94 7.67 17.96
CA ARG A 103 -14.92 7.11 17.08
C ARG A 103 -14.98 7.83 15.74
N SER A 104 -13.83 8.37 15.32
CA SER A 104 -13.69 8.97 14.00
C SER A 104 -13.67 7.85 12.96
N SER A 105 -14.83 7.48 12.43
CA SER A 105 -14.90 6.59 11.27
C SER A 105 -14.63 7.40 10.01
N LEU A 106 -13.48 7.17 9.38
CA LEU A 106 -13.22 7.68 8.04
C LEU A 106 -13.83 6.70 7.03
N PRO A 107 -14.63 7.16 6.05
CA PRO A 107 -15.18 6.28 5.03
C PRO A 107 -14.04 5.74 4.14
N LEU A 108 -14.16 4.48 3.71
CA LEU A 108 -13.16 3.81 2.87
C LEU A 108 -12.86 4.57 1.57
N GLY A 109 -13.87 5.22 0.98
CA GLY A 109 -13.67 6.05 -0.22
C GLY A 109 -12.71 7.22 0.00
N SER A 110 -12.74 7.86 1.17
CA SER A 110 -11.79 8.92 1.51
C SER A 110 -10.39 8.36 1.74
N ILE A 111 -10.28 7.20 2.41
CA ILE A 111 -9.00 6.51 2.62
C ILE A 111 -8.35 6.18 1.26
N PHE A 112 -9.13 5.68 0.31
CA PHE A 112 -8.64 5.39 -1.04
C PHE A 112 -8.15 6.65 -1.76
N ASN A 113 -8.91 7.75 -1.72
CA ASN A 113 -8.49 9.01 -2.34
C ASN A 113 -7.22 9.57 -1.68
N PHE A 114 -7.08 9.49 -0.35
CA PHE A 114 -5.85 9.88 0.35
C PHE A 114 -4.66 9.01 -0.05
N ALA A 115 -4.83 7.69 -0.11
CA ALA A 115 -3.78 6.77 -0.53
C ALA A 115 -3.34 7.06 -1.97
N LEU A 116 -4.30 7.26 -2.87
CA LEU A 116 -4.04 7.53 -4.28
C LEU A 116 -3.30 8.87 -4.46
N ASN A 117 -3.79 9.94 -3.83
CA ASN A 117 -3.13 11.24 -3.87
C ASN A 117 -1.73 11.21 -3.23
N SER A 118 -1.53 10.40 -2.18
CA SER A 118 -0.21 10.23 -1.55
C SER A 118 0.77 9.44 -2.42
N LEU A 119 0.31 8.45 -3.20
CA LEU A 119 1.16 7.71 -4.14
C LEU A 119 1.67 8.63 -5.26
N PHE A 120 0.82 9.54 -5.74
CA PHE A 120 1.18 10.51 -6.79
C PHE A 120 2.09 11.65 -6.32
N TYR A 121 2.37 11.77 -5.01
CA TYR A 121 3.30 12.77 -4.48
C TYR A 121 4.76 12.50 -4.91
N LYS A 122 5.16 11.24 -5.04
CA LYS A 122 6.50 10.82 -5.48
C LYS A 122 6.47 10.21 -6.88
N LYS A 123 6.15 11.03 -7.89
CA LYS A 123 5.92 10.62 -9.29
C LYS A 123 7.01 9.70 -9.86
N ILE A 124 8.29 10.00 -9.60
CA ILE A 124 9.43 9.20 -10.10
C ILE A 124 9.46 7.82 -9.45
N HIS A 125 9.27 7.76 -8.14
CA HIS A 125 9.32 6.49 -7.41
C HIS A 125 8.14 5.57 -7.80
N LEU A 126 6.95 6.16 -7.97
CA LEU A 126 5.78 5.45 -8.47
C LEU A 126 6.02 4.87 -9.87
N PHE A 127 6.65 5.63 -10.77
CA PHE A 127 6.97 5.17 -12.11
C PHE A 127 7.84 3.91 -12.10
N PHE A 128 8.90 3.88 -11.30
CA PHE A 128 9.74 2.69 -11.16
C PHE A 128 8.99 1.50 -10.56
N MET A 129 8.14 1.72 -9.55
CA MET A 129 7.32 0.65 -8.98
C MET A 129 6.38 0.02 -10.02
N VAL A 130 5.71 0.83 -10.83
CA VAL A 130 4.76 0.35 -11.85
C VAL A 130 5.49 -0.43 -12.93
N ILE A 131 6.66 0.04 -13.38
CA ILE A 131 7.47 -0.67 -14.36
C ILE A 131 7.91 -2.03 -13.82
N LEU A 132 8.42 -2.07 -12.59
CA LEU A 132 8.94 -3.31 -12.01
C LEU A 132 7.81 -4.33 -11.78
N LEU A 133 6.63 -3.85 -11.37
CA LEU A 133 5.42 -4.68 -11.27
C LEU A 133 4.99 -5.20 -12.65
N ALA A 134 4.98 -4.35 -13.69
CA ALA A 134 4.63 -4.76 -15.05
C ALA A 134 5.60 -5.79 -15.61
N CYS A 135 6.91 -5.60 -15.42
CA CYS A 135 7.93 -6.58 -15.81
C CYS A 135 7.75 -7.91 -15.08
N SER A 136 7.43 -7.89 -13.79
CA SER A 136 7.17 -9.09 -13.00
C SER A 136 5.95 -9.85 -13.53
N ILE A 137 4.84 -9.17 -13.77
CA ILE A 137 3.62 -9.77 -14.31
C ILE A 137 3.87 -10.32 -15.72
N MET A 138 4.60 -9.59 -16.55
CA MET A 138 4.95 -10.01 -17.91
C MET A 138 5.79 -11.28 -17.88
N PHE A 139 6.78 -11.36 -16.99
CA PHE A 139 7.61 -12.56 -16.84
C PHE A 139 6.79 -13.78 -16.42
N VAL A 140 5.90 -13.63 -15.44
CA VAL A 140 4.97 -14.69 -15.02
C VAL A 140 4.06 -15.12 -16.17
N THR A 141 3.53 -14.16 -16.93
CA THR A 141 2.62 -14.43 -18.06
C THR A 141 3.31 -15.20 -19.18
N ILE A 142 4.56 -14.84 -19.50
CA ILE A 142 5.36 -15.54 -20.50
C ILE A 142 5.66 -16.97 -20.03
N ALA A 143 6.11 -17.12 -18.78
CA ALA A 143 6.41 -18.43 -18.21
C ALA A 143 5.19 -19.36 -18.22
N THR A 144 4.01 -18.87 -17.83
CA THR A 144 2.78 -19.66 -17.90
C THR A 144 2.41 -19.99 -19.35
N SER A 145 2.54 -19.05 -20.29
CA SER A 145 2.23 -19.29 -21.71
C SER A 145 3.08 -20.41 -22.32
N TYR A 146 4.37 -20.50 -21.97
CA TYR A 146 5.22 -21.61 -22.40
C TYR A 146 4.74 -22.96 -21.86
N ASN A 147 4.28 -23.01 -20.61
CA ASN A 147 3.77 -24.25 -20.00
C ASN A 147 2.45 -24.72 -20.62
N PHE A 148 1.62 -23.80 -21.12
CA PHE A 148 0.35 -24.13 -21.78
C PHE A 148 0.49 -24.42 -23.29
N TYR A 149 1.69 -24.31 -23.87
CA TYR A 149 1.91 -24.55 -25.30
C TYR A 149 1.98 -26.07 -25.60
N ASP A 150 0.89 -26.64 -26.09
CA ASP A 150 0.85 -28.03 -26.56
C ASP A 150 1.44 -28.15 -27.98
N VAL A 151 2.68 -28.64 -28.05
CA VAL A 151 3.42 -28.89 -29.31
C VAL A 151 2.64 -29.81 -30.25
N SER A 152 1.85 -30.74 -29.71
CA SER A 152 1.07 -31.71 -30.49
C SER A 152 0.04 -31.00 -31.35
N GLN A 153 -0.68 -30.03 -30.77
CA GLN A 153 -1.72 -29.28 -31.46
C GLN A 153 -1.15 -28.32 -32.50
N ALA A 154 0.00 -27.70 -32.21
CA ALA A 154 0.70 -26.86 -33.18
C ALA A 154 1.13 -27.66 -34.41
N THR A 155 1.65 -28.86 -34.18
CA THR A 155 2.10 -29.79 -35.22
C THR A 155 0.92 -30.23 -36.09
N ILE A 156 -0.19 -30.67 -35.48
CA ILE A 156 -1.42 -31.06 -36.19
C ILE A 156 -1.95 -29.92 -37.07
N LYS A 157 -1.91 -28.67 -36.58
CA LYS A 157 -2.37 -27.50 -37.33
C LYS A 157 -1.54 -27.25 -38.59
N THR A 158 -0.20 -27.28 -38.50
CA THR A 158 0.68 -27.08 -39.66
C THR A 158 0.55 -28.17 -40.72
N PHE A 159 0.31 -29.42 -40.30
CA PHE A 159 0.13 -30.52 -41.24
C PHE A 159 -1.23 -30.50 -41.95
N ASN A 160 -2.30 -30.12 -41.24
CA ASN A 160 -3.61 -29.91 -41.88
C ASN A 160 -3.56 -28.76 -42.90
N GLU A 161 -2.86 -27.67 -42.61
CA GLU A 161 -2.68 -26.54 -43.53
C GLU A 161 -1.88 -26.92 -44.79
N THR A 162 -1.05 -27.96 -44.73
CA THR A 162 -0.30 -28.50 -45.88
C THR A 162 -1.04 -29.64 -46.60
N ASN A 163 -2.33 -29.88 -46.29
CA ASN A 163 -3.13 -30.99 -46.82
C ASN A 163 -2.53 -32.39 -46.56
N ILE A 164 -1.70 -32.53 -45.53
CA ILE A 164 -1.16 -33.82 -45.11
C ILE A 164 -2.10 -34.40 -44.06
N ASN A 165 -2.87 -35.41 -44.43
CA ASN A 165 -3.81 -36.07 -43.52
C ASN A 165 -3.06 -36.97 -42.53
N ILE A 166 -3.13 -36.64 -41.24
CA ILE A 166 -2.47 -37.40 -40.17
C ILE A 166 -3.49 -38.26 -39.44
N ILE A 167 -3.15 -39.55 -39.30
CA ILE A 167 -3.88 -40.48 -38.43
C ILE A 167 -3.01 -40.67 -37.18
N PRO A 168 -3.39 -40.10 -36.01
CA PRO A 168 -2.63 -40.30 -34.79
C PRO A 168 -2.74 -41.77 -34.38
N MET A 169 -1.59 -42.45 -34.26
CA MET A 169 -1.52 -43.81 -33.74
C MET A 169 -0.68 -43.82 -32.47
N ASN A 170 -1.27 -44.30 -31.37
CA ASN A 170 -0.59 -44.48 -30.11
C ASN A 170 0.04 -45.87 -30.08
N LYS A 171 1.36 -45.95 -29.94
CA LYS A 171 2.05 -47.21 -29.66
C LYS A 171 2.04 -47.43 -28.16
N TYR A 172 1.26 -48.40 -27.68
CA TYR A 172 1.38 -48.88 -26.31
C TYR A 172 2.50 -49.92 -26.26
N THR A 173 3.51 -49.67 -25.44
CA THR A 173 4.47 -50.69 -25.03
C THR A 173 3.82 -51.43 -23.88
N ASP A 174 3.55 -52.72 -24.10
CA ASP A 174 2.88 -53.60 -23.14
C ASP A 174 3.77 -53.83 -21.91
N ASP A 175 3.50 -53.10 -20.83
CA ASP A 175 3.91 -53.49 -19.49
C ASP A 175 2.68 -54.09 -18.80
N ASN A 176 2.45 -55.38 -19.08
CA ASN A 176 1.56 -56.31 -18.39
C ASN A 176 0.11 -55.83 -18.12
N ASP A 177 -0.82 -56.30 -18.96
CA ASP A 177 -1.85 -57.29 -18.58
C ASP A 177 -3.23 -57.02 -19.23
N SER A 178 -3.73 -58.06 -19.88
CA SER A 178 -5.13 -58.39 -20.16
C SER A 178 -6.12 -57.26 -20.50
N ASN A 179 -6.26 -56.91 -21.79
CA ASN A 179 -7.56 -56.55 -22.35
C ASN A 179 -7.63 -56.93 -23.83
N GLU A 180 -8.39 -58.00 -24.12
CA GLU A 180 -8.77 -58.42 -25.47
C GLU A 180 -9.59 -57.32 -26.15
N ASN A 181 -9.26 -57.04 -27.43
CA ASN A 181 -9.94 -56.14 -28.39
C ASN A 181 -9.38 -54.72 -28.56
N LEU A 182 -8.06 -54.56 -28.55
CA LEU A 182 -7.41 -53.42 -29.20
C LEU A 182 -6.31 -53.93 -30.13
N VAL A 183 -6.43 -53.61 -31.43
CA VAL A 183 -5.45 -54.00 -32.46
C VAL A 183 -4.11 -53.38 -32.10
N SER A 184 -3.18 -54.20 -31.60
CA SER A 184 -1.82 -53.79 -31.24
C SER A 184 -1.02 -53.55 -32.52
N PHE A 185 -0.51 -52.33 -32.71
CA PHE A 185 0.36 -52.03 -33.85
C PHE A 185 1.77 -52.53 -33.53
N THR A 186 2.15 -53.68 -34.09
CA THR A 186 3.44 -54.33 -33.84
C THR A 186 4.55 -53.80 -34.76
N ASN A 187 5.81 -54.14 -34.46
CA ASN A 187 6.92 -53.76 -35.34
C ASN A 187 6.82 -54.45 -36.73
N GLU A 188 6.19 -55.63 -36.79
CA GLU A 188 5.96 -56.33 -38.06
C GLU A 188 4.93 -55.60 -38.93
N ASP A 189 3.89 -55.01 -38.32
CA ASP A 189 2.92 -54.17 -39.03
C ASP A 189 3.60 -52.92 -39.62
N TYR A 190 4.53 -52.30 -38.87
CA TYR A 190 5.31 -51.16 -39.36
C TYR A 190 6.10 -51.48 -40.63
N ASP A 191 6.81 -52.61 -40.64
CA ASP A 191 7.62 -53.04 -41.79
C ASP A 191 6.72 -53.37 -43.00
N TYR A 192 5.56 -54.01 -42.77
CA TYR A 192 4.57 -54.29 -43.82
C TYR A 192 4.00 -53.02 -44.48
N PHE A 193 3.67 -52.00 -43.68
CA PHE A 193 3.15 -50.74 -44.21
C PHE A 193 4.21 -49.94 -44.98
N MET A 194 5.47 -49.98 -44.54
CA MET A 194 6.56 -49.30 -45.22
C MET A 194 6.89 -49.92 -46.59
N ASP A 195 6.79 -51.25 -46.71
CA ASP A 195 7.11 -51.93 -47.96
C ASP A 195 5.96 -51.79 -49.00
N ASN A 196 4.71 -51.83 -48.54
CA ASN A 196 3.53 -51.78 -49.43
C ASN A 196 3.02 -50.37 -49.75
N TYR A 197 3.24 -49.39 -48.87
CA TYR A 197 2.70 -48.04 -49.04
C TYR A 197 3.79 -46.97 -48.89
N LYS A 198 4.67 -46.87 -49.90
CA LYS A 198 5.75 -45.86 -49.97
C LYS A 198 5.31 -44.40 -49.87
N SER A 199 4.02 -44.11 -50.07
CA SER A 199 3.45 -42.76 -49.92
C SER A 199 3.17 -42.38 -48.47
N ILE A 200 3.13 -43.35 -47.54
CA ILE A 200 2.88 -43.11 -46.11
C ILE A 200 4.23 -42.93 -45.42
N LYS A 201 4.40 -41.81 -44.70
CA LYS A 201 5.59 -41.57 -43.87
C LYS A 201 5.19 -41.60 -42.40
N PHE A 202 5.73 -42.55 -41.66
CA PHE A 202 5.61 -42.57 -40.21
C PHE A 202 6.62 -41.60 -39.59
N VAL A 203 6.15 -40.70 -38.74
CA VAL A 203 6.98 -39.75 -37.99
C VAL A 203 6.80 -40.07 -36.51
N ASN A 204 7.88 -40.51 -35.86
CA ASN A 204 7.86 -40.80 -34.44
C ASN A 204 7.85 -39.49 -33.64
N SER A 205 6.84 -39.27 -32.79
CA SER A 205 6.69 -38.04 -32.01
C SER A 205 7.38 -38.08 -30.64
N THR A 206 8.16 -39.12 -30.32
CA THR A 206 8.92 -39.17 -29.05
C THR A 206 10.13 -38.22 -29.09
N LEU A 207 9.87 -36.92 -28.97
CA LEU A 207 10.83 -35.98 -28.41
C LEU A 207 10.93 -36.30 -26.92
N ASN A 208 11.91 -37.15 -26.60
CA ASN A 208 12.26 -37.57 -25.25
C ASN A 208 12.81 -36.34 -24.49
N LEU A 209 11.93 -35.49 -23.96
CA LEU A 209 12.32 -34.45 -22.99
C LEU A 209 12.54 -35.12 -21.63
N ASN A 210 13.73 -35.69 -21.45
CA ASN A 210 14.27 -35.97 -20.13
C ASN A 210 14.53 -34.63 -19.41
N PHE A 211 13.54 -34.15 -18.64
CA PHE A 211 13.80 -33.24 -17.56
C PHE A 211 14.29 -34.05 -16.36
N HIS A 212 15.61 -34.06 -16.15
CA HIS A 212 16.15 -34.39 -14.84
C HIS A 212 15.74 -33.28 -13.87
N LEU A 213 15.01 -33.68 -12.82
CA LEU A 213 14.71 -32.91 -11.61
C LEU A 213 15.98 -32.32 -10.97
#